data_AF-A0AAU0NA54-F1
#
_entry.id   AF-A0AAU0NA54-F1
#
_cell.length_a   1.000
_cell.length_b   1.000
_cell.length_c   1.000
_cell.angle_alpha   90.00
_cell.angle_beta   90.00
_cell.angle_gamma   90.00
#
_symmetry.space_group_name_H-M   'P 1'
#
loop_
_entity.id
_entity.type
_entity.pdbx_description
1 polymer ?
#
loop_
_entity_poly.entity_id
_entity_poly.type
_entity_poly.pdbx_seq_one_letter_code
_entity_poly.pdbx_strand_id
1 'polypeptide(L)'
;MKKISFLMTSDTHAFWLNRLTHPTANLFNTAGTIEAVRQQRQHPVVTIDLGDFIQGSSFATYCSQEVKDGSCFARAMNALNYDFQIIGNHEFNYGPDYRDSILTKLDSQILLSNIVREADGQPFIGQPYQIIEREGVKIGVIGVTTHYIPIGNYLNIMKD
;
A
#
# COMPACT_ATOMS: atom_id res chain seq x y z
N MET A 1 7.95 -7.90 -30.00
CA MET A 1 6.71 -7.71 -29.21
C MET A 1 7.09 -6.94 -27.96
N LYS A 2 6.46 -5.79 -27.70
CA LYS A 2 6.70 -5.01 -26.46
C LYS A 2 6.18 -5.81 -25.26
N LYS A 3 6.88 -5.78 -24.13
CA LYS A 3 6.50 -6.55 -22.93
C LYS A 3 6.59 -5.64 -21.71
N ILE A 4 5.57 -5.69 -20.86
CA ILE A 4 5.53 -4.93 -19.62
C ILE A 4 4.97 -5.90 -18.58
N SER A 5 5.64 -6.00 -17.43
CA SER A 5 5.16 -6.82 -16.32
C SER A 5 4.61 -5.97 -15.20
N PHE A 6 3.55 -6.47 -14.58
CA PHE A 6 3.01 -5.94 -13.34
C PHE A 6 3.29 -6.96 -12.24
N LEU A 7 3.94 -6.54 -11.16
CA LEU A 7 4.06 -7.32 -9.94
C LEU A 7 3.20 -6.66 -8.88
N MET A 8 2.35 -7.46 -8.23
CA MET A 8 1.36 -6.95 -7.31
C MET A 8 1.40 -7.75 -6.01
N THR A 9 1.37 -7.04 -4.90
CA THR A 9 1.15 -7.59 -3.56
C THR A 9 -0.18 -7.07 -3.03
N SER A 10 -0.78 -7.80 -2.11
CA SER A 10 -2.06 -7.44 -1.49
C SER A 10 -2.11 -8.09 -0.11
N ASP A 11 -2.80 -7.46 0.84
CA ASP A 11 -3.17 -8.07 2.11
C ASP A 11 -1.96 -8.65 2.85
N THR A 12 -0.82 -7.93 2.80
CA THR A 12 0.40 -8.39 3.49
C THR A 12 0.19 -8.44 4.99
N HIS A 13 -0.77 -7.67 5.49
CA HIS A 13 -1.27 -7.68 6.87
C HIS A 13 -0.16 -7.65 7.92
N ALA A 14 0.90 -6.89 7.64
CA ALA A 14 2.08 -6.79 8.48
C ALA A 14 2.75 -8.13 8.82
N PHE A 15 2.56 -9.18 8.02
CA PHE A 15 3.22 -10.47 8.18
C PHE A 15 4.62 -10.43 7.59
N TRP A 16 5.56 -9.86 8.34
CA TRP A 16 6.94 -9.71 7.87
C TRP A 16 7.74 -11.00 7.99
N LEU A 17 7.49 -11.79 9.03
CA LEU A 17 8.21 -13.02 9.36
C LEU A 17 7.35 -14.27 9.20
N ASN A 18 8.00 -15.43 9.28
CA ASN A 18 7.34 -16.73 9.18
C ASN A 18 6.27 -16.93 10.24
N ARG A 19 5.14 -17.51 9.81
CA ARG A 19 4.09 -18.03 10.68
C ARG A 19 4.18 -19.55 10.72
N LEU A 20 3.78 -20.15 11.83
CA LEU A 20 3.72 -21.62 11.95
C LEU A 20 2.87 -22.26 10.86
N THR A 21 1.74 -21.63 10.48
CA THR A 21 0.84 -22.13 9.44
C THR A 21 1.26 -21.75 8.02
N HIS A 22 2.13 -20.75 7.87
CA HIS A 22 2.54 -20.19 6.57
C HIS A 22 4.03 -19.77 6.64
N PRO A 23 4.95 -20.74 6.62
CA PRO A 23 6.37 -20.51 6.92
C PRO A 23 7.15 -19.82 5.79
N THR A 24 6.49 -19.45 4.68
CA THR A 24 7.12 -18.74 3.55
C THR A 24 6.33 -17.53 3.06
N ALA A 25 5.06 -17.41 3.44
CA ALA A 25 4.19 -16.31 3.02
C ALA A 25 4.37 -15.10 3.96
N ASN A 26 5.45 -14.36 3.72
CA ASN A 26 5.87 -13.22 4.52
C ASN A 26 6.51 -12.13 3.63
N LEU A 27 6.54 -10.89 4.13
CA LEU A 27 7.04 -9.73 3.38
C LEU A 27 8.54 -9.83 3.03
N PHE A 28 9.38 -10.43 3.89
CA PHE A 28 10.81 -10.60 3.60
C PHE A 28 11.06 -11.47 2.37
N ASN A 29 10.38 -12.62 2.27
CA ASN A 29 10.48 -13.49 1.11
C ASN A 29 9.86 -12.82 -0.13
N THR A 30 8.77 -12.09 0.03
CA THR A 30 8.16 -11.30 -1.05
C THR A 30 9.13 -10.25 -1.58
N ALA A 31 9.86 -9.54 -0.71
CA ALA A 31 10.87 -8.56 -1.13
C ALA A 31 11.98 -9.21 -1.96
N GLY A 32 12.52 -10.36 -1.50
CA GLY A 32 13.51 -11.12 -2.28
C GLY A 32 12.96 -11.60 -3.63
N THR A 33 11.69 -12.00 -3.67
CA THR A 33 11.02 -12.42 -4.92
C THR A 33 10.84 -11.25 -5.89
N ILE A 34 10.39 -10.09 -5.41
CA ILE A 34 10.23 -8.88 -6.23
C ILE A 34 11.57 -8.48 -6.83
N GLU A 35 12.62 -8.44 -6.03
CA GLU A 35 13.96 -8.07 -6.48
C GLU A 35 14.50 -9.06 -7.52
N ALA A 36 14.38 -10.37 -7.26
CA ALA A 36 14.79 -11.40 -8.20
C ALA A 36 14.04 -11.28 -9.54
N VAL A 37 12.73 -11.04 -9.52
CA VAL A 37 11.96 -10.86 -10.76
C VAL A 37 12.40 -9.59 -11.48
N ARG A 38 12.57 -8.45 -10.80
CA ARG A 38 13.06 -7.20 -11.42
C ARG A 38 14.40 -7.40 -12.12
N GLN A 39 15.34 -8.10 -11.49
CA GLN A 39 16.67 -8.38 -12.06
C GLN A 39 16.62 -9.32 -13.27
N GLN A 40 15.67 -10.26 -13.29
CA GLN A 40 15.53 -11.23 -14.39
C GLN A 40 14.80 -10.68 -15.62
N ARG A 41 13.99 -9.62 -15.47
CA ARG A 41 13.24 -9.05 -16.61
C ARG A 41 14.12 -8.08 -17.39
N GLN A 42 14.15 -8.27 -18.71
CA GLN A 42 14.81 -7.37 -19.67
C GLN A 42 13.85 -6.29 -20.24
N HIS A 43 12.70 -6.11 -19.60
CA HIS A 43 11.66 -5.18 -20.02
C HIS A 43 11.06 -4.51 -18.77
N PRO A 44 10.32 -3.39 -18.91
CA PRO A 44 9.79 -2.69 -17.75
C PRO A 44 8.94 -3.56 -16.84
N VAL A 45 9.10 -3.33 -15.54
CA VAL A 45 8.30 -3.91 -14.47
C VAL A 45 7.68 -2.76 -13.69
N VAL A 46 6.37 -2.80 -13.51
CA VAL A 46 5.62 -1.90 -12.63
C VAL A 46 5.21 -2.69 -11.40
N THR A 47 5.43 -2.13 -10.23
CA THR A 47 5.23 -2.79 -8.94
C THR A 47 4.21 -2.05 -8.10
N ILE A 48 3.22 -2.77 -7.59
CA ILE A 48 2.05 -2.19 -6.93
C ILE A 48 1.75 -2.95 -5.65
N ASP A 49 1.55 -2.24 -4.53
CA ASP A 49 0.87 -2.82 -3.36
C ASP A 49 -0.60 -2.41 -3.35
N LEU A 50 -1.49 -3.37 -3.08
CA LEU A 50 -2.94 -3.19 -3.16
C LEU A 50 -3.60 -2.86 -1.81
N GLY A 51 -2.81 -2.58 -0.77
CA GLY A 51 -3.30 -2.12 0.53
C GLY A 51 -3.34 -3.22 1.59
N ASP A 52 -3.86 -2.84 2.76
CA ASP A 52 -3.95 -3.66 3.97
C ASP A 52 -2.58 -4.19 4.44
N PHE A 53 -1.61 -3.27 4.59
CA PHE A 53 -0.24 -3.59 4.99
C PHE A 53 0.11 -3.18 6.42
N ILE A 54 -0.75 -2.39 7.10
CA ILE A 54 -0.45 -1.84 8.45
C ILE A 54 -1.16 -2.56 9.61
N GLN A 55 -1.96 -3.59 9.34
CA GLN A 55 -2.82 -4.27 10.32
C GLN A 55 -2.75 -5.79 10.15
N GLY A 56 -2.94 -6.57 11.22
CA GLY A 56 -3.29 -7.99 11.13
C GLY A 56 -2.34 -8.91 11.89
N SER A 57 -1.03 -8.63 11.85
CA SER A 57 -0.05 -9.37 12.65
C SER A 57 0.02 -8.85 14.10
N SER A 58 0.54 -9.69 15.00
CA SER A 58 0.82 -9.26 16.39
C SER A 58 1.81 -8.10 16.46
N PHE A 59 2.73 -8.02 15.49
CA PHE A 59 3.64 -6.89 15.36
C PHE A 59 2.89 -5.60 15.03
N ALA A 60 1.94 -5.62 14.10
CA ALA A 60 1.08 -4.46 13.83
C ALA A 60 0.25 -4.03 15.04
N THR A 61 -0.30 -4.99 15.79
CA THR A 61 -1.01 -4.69 17.05
C THR A 61 -0.08 -4.01 18.06
N TYR A 62 1.15 -4.51 18.24
CA TYR A 62 2.13 -3.89 19.15
C TYR A 62 2.52 -2.48 18.71
N CYS A 63 2.82 -2.27 17.42
CA CYS A 63 3.16 -0.96 16.89
C CYS A 63 2.03 0.06 17.04
N SER A 64 0.78 -0.35 16.80
CA SER A 64 -0.38 0.54 16.90
C SER A 64 -0.79 0.85 18.34
N GLN A 65 -0.75 -0.13 19.24
CA GLN A 65 -1.28 0.03 20.60
C GLN A 65 -0.23 0.52 21.61
N GLU A 66 1.00 0.00 21.53
CA GLU A 66 2.06 0.28 22.50
C GLU A 66 3.00 1.38 22.01
N VAL A 67 3.51 1.26 20.78
CA VAL A 67 4.48 2.22 20.22
C VAL A 67 3.78 3.50 19.74
N LYS A 68 2.58 3.36 19.15
CA LYS A 68 1.77 4.44 18.56
C LYS A 68 2.49 5.24 17.46
N ASP A 69 3.45 4.60 16.78
CA ASP A 69 4.14 5.13 15.60
C ASP A 69 4.25 4.02 14.55
N GLY A 70 3.79 4.33 13.34
CA GLY A 70 3.81 3.42 12.21
C GLY A 70 5.01 3.62 11.28
N SER A 71 5.96 4.49 11.60
CA SER A 71 7.12 4.77 10.73
C SER A 71 7.92 3.54 10.28
N CYS A 72 7.89 2.45 11.04
CA CYS A 72 8.47 1.16 10.65
C CYS A 72 7.80 0.55 9.40
N PHE A 73 6.48 0.70 9.25
CA PHE A 73 5.74 0.24 8.08
C PHE A 73 6.16 0.98 6.83
N ALA A 74 6.26 2.31 6.90
CA ALA A 74 6.73 3.11 5.76
C ALA A 74 8.14 2.67 5.33
N ARG A 75 9.07 2.49 6.29
CA ARG A 75 10.43 2.00 6.00
C ARG A 75 10.43 0.62 5.34
N ALA A 76 9.59 -0.30 5.83
CA ALA A 76 9.48 -1.63 5.25
C ALA A 76 8.94 -1.57 3.81
N MET A 77 7.85 -0.84 3.57
CA MET A 77 7.24 -0.72 2.24
C MET A 77 8.15 0.00 1.25
N ASN A 78 8.86 1.06 1.68
CA ASN A 78 9.82 1.77 0.82
C ASN A 78 10.98 0.88 0.40
N ALA A 79 11.43 -0.05 1.26
CA ALA A 79 12.47 -1.02 0.91
C ALA A 79 12.08 -1.95 -0.24
N LEU A 80 10.77 -2.13 -0.52
CA LEU A 80 10.29 -2.92 -1.66
C LEU A 80 10.21 -2.10 -2.97
N ASN A 81 10.43 -0.78 -2.92
CA ASN A 81 10.46 0.12 -4.08
C ASN A 81 9.20 0.04 -4.97
N TYR A 82 8.00 0.05 -4.37
CA TYR A 82 6.75 0.08 -5.15
C TYR A 82 6.64 1.36 -6.00
N ASP A 83 6.15 1.24 -7.24
CA ASP A 83 5.78 2.40 -8.06
C ASP A 83 4.50 3.04 -7.50
N PHE A 84 3.52 2.19 -7.15
CA PHE A 84 2.22 2.61 -6.66
C PHE A 84 1.81 1.83 -5.41
N GLN A 85 1.09 2.49 -4.52
CA GLN A 85 0.39 1.83 -3.42
C GLN A 85 -1.07 2.29 -3.40
N ILE A 86 -1.97 1.37 -3.12
CA ILE A 86 -3.38 1.66 -2.82
C ILE A 86 -3.54 1.55 -1.30
N ILE A 87 -4.49 2.29 -0.74
CA ILE A 87 -4.89 2.08 0.65
C ILE A 87 -6.09 1.13 0.70
N GLY A 88 -6.02 0.13 1.55
CA GLY A 88 -7.12 -0.76 1.86
C GLY A 88 -7.98 -0.21 3.00
N ASN A 89 -8.95 -1.00 3.46
CA ASN A 89 -9.81 -0.60 4.56
C ASN A 89 -9.08 -0.62 5.92
N HIS A 90 -8.03 -1.41 6.07
CA HIS A 90 -7.30 -1.53 7.32
C HIS A 90 -6.34 -0.36 7.58
N GLU A 91 -5.97 0.43 6.57
CA GLU A 91 -5.22 1.67 6.76
C GLU A 91 -5.96 2.71 7.63
N PHE A 92 -7.27 2.52 7.86
CA PHE A 92 -8.10 3.41 8.66
C PHE A 92 -8.34 2.92 10.10
N ASN A 93 -7.78 1.78 10.51
CA ASN A 93 -8.13 1.15 11.80
C ASN A 93 -7.62 1.89 13.04
N TYR A 94 -6.50 2.60 12.94
CA TYR A 94 -5.76 3.12 14.09
C TYR A 94 -5.80 4.65 14.24
N GLY A 95 -6.72 5.29 13.53
CA GLY A 95 -6.89 6.75 13.56
C GLY A 95 -5.92 7.52 12.64
N PRO A 96 -6.18 8.83 12.46
CA PRO A 96 -5.46 9.65 11.48
C PRO A 96 -3.97 9.80 11.81
N ASP A 97 -3.61 10.08 13.07
CA ASP A 97 -2.22 10.30 13.46
C ASP A 97 -1.32 9.09 13.15
N TYR A 98 -1.78 7.88 13.49
CA TYR A 98 -1.04 6.66 13.20
C TYR A 98 -0.94 6.40 11.70
N ARG A 99 -2.06 6.50 10.97
CA ARG A 99 -2.09 6.36 9.50
C ARG A 99 -1.13 7.34 8.84
N ASP A 100 -1.17 8.62 9.23
CA ASP A 100 -0.40 9.68 8.60
C ASP A 100 1.09 9.58 8.96
N SER A 101 1.42 8.99 10.12
CA SER A 101 2.80 8.62 10.47
C SER A 101 3.44 7.62 9.49
N ILE A 102 2.62 6.93 8.69
CA ILE A 102 2.99 5.95 7.68
C ILE A 102 2.86 6.54 6.27
N LEU A 103 1.64 6.92 5.87
CA LEU A 103 1.32 7.21 4.47
C LEU A 103 2.06 8.45 3.95
N THR A 104 2.32 9.44 4.81
CA THR A 104 3.08 10.65 4.42
C THR A 104 4.58 10.40 4.20
N LYS A 105 5.07 9.21 4.58
CA LYS A 105 6.49 8.81 4.49
C LYS A 105 6.71 7.72 3.44
N LEU A 106 5.69 7.37 2.65
CA LEU A 106 5.84 6.41 1.56
C LEU A 106 6.53 7.07 0.36
N ASP A 107 7.52 6.39 -0.23
CA ASP A 107 8.24 6.87 -1.42
C ASP A 107 7.43 6.61 -2.72
N SER A 108 6.52 5.64 -2.68
CA SER A 108 5.62 5.30 -3.78
C SER A 108 4.52 6.35 -3.99
N GLN A 109 3.94 6.38 -5.18
CA GLN A 109 2.72 7.17 -5.41
C GLN A 109 1.48 6.47 -4.85
N ILE A 110 0.79 7.10 -3.91
CA ILE A 110 -0.50 6.59 -3.43
C ILE A 110 -1.60 6.92 -4.44
N LEU A 111 -2.39 5.91 -4.83
CA LEU A 111 -3.55 6.06 -5.72
C LEU A 111 -4.86 5.77 -4.99
N LEU A 112 -5.80 6.72 -5.05
CA LEU A 112 -7.11 6.64 -4.41
C LEU A 112 -8.14 7.52 -5.11
N SER A 113 -9.11 6.91 -5.78
CA SER A 113 -10.10 7.65 -6.59
C SER A 113 -11.46 7.84 -5.92
N ASN A 114 -11.81 7.00 -4.95
CA ASN A 114 -13.20 6.86 -4.49
C ASN A 114 -13.43 7.17 -3.01
N ILE A 115 -12.38 7.61 -2.29
CA ILE A 115 -12.50 8.24 -0.97
C ILE A 115 -11.99 9.67 -1.14
N VAL A 116 -12.89 10.63 -0.95
CA VAL A 116 -12.64 12.04 -1.26
C VAL A 116 -12.98 12.91 -0.05
N ARG A 117 -12.29 14.04 0.08
CA ARG A 117 -12.64 15.06 1.09
C ARG A 117 -13.96 15.71 0.73
N GLU A 118 -14.82 15.95 1.71
CA GLU A 118 -16.09 16.63 1.47
C GLU A 118 -15.89 18.08 1.01
N ALA A 119 -14.81 18.72 1.46
CA ALA A 119 -14.54 20.14 1.21
C ALA A 119 -14.34 20.49 -0.29
N ASP A 120 -13.65 19.62 -1.04
CA ASP A 120 -13.21 19.91 -2.42
C ASP A 120 -13.37 18.75 -3.40
N GLY A 121 -13.86 17.59 -2.95
CA GLY A 121 -14.03 16.39 -3.76
C GLY A 121 -12.71 15.80 -4.28
N GLN A 122 -11.56 16.25 -3.77
CA GLN A 122 -10.27 15.69 -4.12
C GLN A 122 -10.02 14.38 -3.37
N PRO A 123 -9.15 13.49 -3.88
CA PRO A 123 -8.72 12.30 -3.16
C PRO A 123 -8.33 12.64 -1.72
N PHE A 124 -8.78 11.80 -0.80
CA PHE A 124 -8.42 11.90 0.61
C PHE A 124 -6.89 11.94 0.79
N ILE A 125 -6.17 11.14 0.01
CA ILE A 125 -4.71 11.14 -0.08
C ILE A 125 -4.27 10.77 -1.51
N GLY A 126 -3.09 11.23 -1.90
CA GLY A 126 -2.47 10.84 -3.17
C GLY A 126 -3.18 11.42 -4.39
N GLN A 127 -3.30 10.62 -5.44
CA GLN A 127 -3.91 11.00 -6.72
C GLN A 127 -4.98 9.98 -7.12
N PRO A 128 -6.02 10.34 -7.89
CA PRO A 128 -7.06 9.38 -8.25
C PRO A 128 -6.55 8.30 -9.21
N TYR A 129 -5.65 8.69 -10.12
CA TYR A 129 -5.01 7.82 -11.10
C TYR A 129 -3.64 8.38 -11.49
N GLN A 130 -2.85 7.58 -12.20
CA GLN A 130 -1.63 8.02 -12.86
C GLN A 130 -1.55 7.45 -14.28
N ILE A 131 -1.02 8.23 -15.23
CA ILE A 131 -0.68 7.73 -16.56
C ILE A 131 0.84 7.65 -16.68
N ILE A 132 1.36 6.45 -16.88
CA ILE A 132 2.80 6.21 -17.11
C ILE A 132 3.04 5.78 -18.56
N GLU A 133 4.23 6.03 -19.06
CA GLU A 133 4.68 5.51 -20.35
C GLU A 133 5.84 4.54 -20.16
N ARG A 134 5.78 3.37 -20.81
CA ARG A 134 6.82 2.33 -20.81
C ARG A 134 6.95 1.75 -22.21
N GLU A 135 8.16 1.76 -22.77
CA GLU A 135 8.41 1.33 -24.16
C GLU A 135 7.46 1.99 -25.19
N GLY A 136 7.05 3.24 -24.98
CA GLY A 136 6.09 3.94 -25.85
C GLY A 136 4.65 3.42 -25.75
N VAL A 137 4.29 2.71 -24.68
CA VAL A 137 2.92 2.32 -24.33
C VAL A 137 2.47 3.17 -23.14
N LYS A 138 1.33 3.87 -23.29
CA LYS A 138 0.69 4.60 -22.18
C LYS A 138 -0.19 3.65 -21.37
N ILE A 139 -0.01 3.66 -20.06
CA ILE A 139 -0.73 2.82 -19.09
C ILE A 139 -1.40 3.75 -18.09
N GLY A 140 -2.73 3.66 -17.97
CA GLY A 140 -3.47 4.30 -16.89
C GLY A 140 -3.61 3.34 -15.70
N VAL A 141 -3.33 3.84 -14.50
CA VAL A 141 -3.49 3.10 -13.23
C VAL A 141 -4.43 3.91 -12.34
N ILE A 142 -5.51 3.30 -11.86
CA ILE A 142 -6.50 3.91 -10.97
C ILE A 142 -6.57 3.11 -9.66
N GLY A 143 -6.56 3.81 -8.52
CA GLY A 143 -6.66 3.20 -7.20
C GLY A 143 -8.10 3.23 -6.68
N VAL A 144 -8.62 2.11 -6.19
CA VAL A 144 -9.98 2.03 -5.65
C VAL A 144 -9.94 1.21 -4.36
N THR A 145 -10.53 1.75 -3.30
CA THR A 145 -10.70 1.08 -2.00
C THR A 145 -12.15 0.62 -1.86
N THR A 146 -12.40 -0.46 -1.12
CA THR A 146 -13.78 -0.84 -0.80
C THR A 146 -14.55 0.30 -0.11
N HIS A 147 -15.85 0.42 -0.39
CA HIS A 147 -16.74 1.34 0.33
C HIS A 147 -17.08 0.84 1.74
N TYR A 148 -16.72 -0.41 2.07
CA TYR A 148 -16.94 -1.03 3.37
C TYR A 148 -15.69 -0.91 4.25
N ILE A 149 -15.38 0.31 4.68
CA ILE A 149 -14.40 0.57 5.74
C ILE A 149 -15.15 0.47 7.09
N PRO A 150 -14.57 -0.14 8.14
CA PRO A 150 -15.22 -0.26 9.43
C PRO A 150 -15.80 1.08 9.95
N ILE A 151 -17.12 1.10 10.15
CA ILE A 151 -17.98 2.29 10.33
C ILE A 151 -17.57 3.18 11.51
N GLY A 152 -16.90 2.62 12.53
CA GLY A 152 -16.43 3.38 13.71
C GLY A 152 -15.42 4.49 13.37
N ASN A 153 -14.66 4.34 12.28
CA ASN A 153 -13.63 5.31 11.89
C ASN A 153 -14.05 6.17 10.67
N TYR A 154 -15.06 5.75 9.90
CA TYR A 154 -15.52 6.44 8.67
C TYR A 154 -16.04 7.86 8.93
N LEU A 155 -16.78 8.06 10.03
CA LEU A 155 -17.45 9.33 10.35
C LEU A 155 -16.48 10.48 10.70
N ASN A 156 -15.20 10.17 10.96
CA ASN A 156 -14.17 11.18 11.25
C ASN A 156 -13.24 11.42 10.05
N ILE A 157 -13.22 10.54 9.05
CA ILE A 157 -12.35 10.67 7.87
C ILE A 157 -12.92 11.66 6.86
N MET A 158 -14.26 11.80 6.80
CA MET A 158 -14.94 12.65 5.82
C MET A 158 -15.12 14.11 6.26
N LYS A 159 -14.77 14.45 7.52
CA LYS A 159 -15.02 15.77 8.10
C LYS A 159 -13.91 16.81 7.87
N ASP A 160 -12.79 16.37 7.30
CA ASP A 160 -11.65 17.21 6.92
C ASP A 160 -11.59 17.37 5.39
#